data_AF-A0A949CJC1-F1
#
_entry.id   AF-A0A949CJC1-F1
#
_cell.length_a   1.000
_cell.length_b   1.000
_cell.length_c   1.000
_cell.angle_alpha   90.00
_cell.angle_beta   90.00
_cell.angle_gamma   90.00
#
_symmetry.space_group_name_H-M   'P 1'
#
loop_
_entity.id
_entity.type
_entity.pdbx_description
1 polymer ?
#
loop_
_entity_poly.entity_id
_entity_poly.type
_entity_poly.pdbx_seq_one_letter_code
_entity_poly.pdbx_strand_id
1 'polypeptide(L)'
;TRFGSRLDECQLFHSGIERPNLQLEVDEVWGQDEKRNHINRLLESGLMGPGIVYFTLIRTLEEMSARLRQEGVEHSVYHGELPRHLRNEIQNEFMKGRSRLVLATNAFGMGIDKEDIRFVLHAEVPGSMESYYQEIGRAGRDGKPSICRLLYSQDDLLTQMEFTQWSNPDADFYHRVYDFLSHETEQIRAFGIDWLRERLCDRRKHDRRLETALSMLQRYGVIEDETNLSKVEILGDLPSTLTDEEDRRAKLTRDQQKLYALVEYVKAEDRKGFIDRYFGMA
;
A
#
# COMPACT_ATOMS: atom_id res chain seq x y z
N THR A 1 17.48 -9.07 30.26
CA THR A 1 18.64 -8.18 30.02
C THR A 1 18.09 -6.85 29.51
N ARG A 2 18.18 -5.79 30.31
CA ARG A 2 17.63 -4.46 29.99
C ARG A 2 18.56 -3.76 28.99
N PHE A 3 18.09 -3.50 27.76
CA PHE A 3 18.76 -2.55 26.88
C PHE A 3 18.25 -1.15 27.22
N GLY A 4 19.01 -0.46 28.07
CA GLY A 4 18.93 0.98 28.27
C GLY A 4 20.07 1.64 27.50
N SER A 5 19.85 1.97 26.24
CA SER A 5 20.70 2.89 25.50
C SER A 5 19.88 4.15 25.23
N ARG A 6 20.33 5.29 25.76
CA ARG A 6 19.77 6.61 25.48
C ARG A 6 19.88 6.85 23.97
N LEU A 7 18.79 7.27 23.34
CA LEU A 7 18.76 7.66 21.93
C LEU A 7 19.77 8.77 21.60
N ASP A 8 20.26 9.47 22.62
CA ASP A 8 21.24 10.56 22.57
C ASP A 8 22.63 10.15 22.00
N GLU A 9 22.94 8.84 21.89
CA GLU A 9 24.21 8.32 21.37
C GLU A 9 24.08 7.59 20.02
N CYS A 10 22.96 7.74 19.31
CA CYS A 10 22.82 7.18 17.96
C CYS A 10 23.55 8.07 16.94
N GLN A 11 24.62 7.54 16.34
CA GLN A 11 25.20 8.14 15.13
C GLN A 11 24.23 7.90 13.95
N LEU A 12 23.65 8.98 13.45
CA LEU A 12 22.79 8.96 12.27
C LEU A 12 23.67 8.83 11.02
N PHE A 13 23.74 7.62 10.45
CA PHE A 13 24.41 7.39 9.17
C PHE A 13 23.40 7.53 8.03
N HIS A 14 23.47 8.64 7.29
CA HIS A 14 22.83 8.75 5.98
C HIS A 14 23.80 8.22 4.92
N SER A 15 23.78 6.93 4.63
CA SER A 15 24.44 6.43 3.41
C SER A 15 23.69 7.00 2.21
N GLY A 16 24.39 7.68 1.30
CA GLY A 16 23.81 8.37 0.14
C GLY A 16 22.70 7.56 -0.53
N ILE A 17 21.49 8.10 -0.44
CA ILE A 17 20.22 7.53 -0.94
C ILE A 17 20.05 7.85 -2.45
N GLU A 18 21.06 8.44 -3.08
CA GLU A 18 21.03 8.81 -4.48
C GLU A 18 21.04 7.56 -5.36
N ARG A 19 20.04 7.46 -6.25
CA ARG A 19 19.89 6.36 -7.19
C ARG A 19 20.03 6.89 -8.62
N PRO A 20 21.25 7.26 -9.04
CA PRO A 20 21.47 7.90 -10.34
C PRO A 20 21.06 7.00 -11.51
N ASN A 21 21.11 5.68 -11.30
CA ASN A 21 20.74 4.65 -12.27
C ASN A 21 19.23 4.49 -12.49
N LEU A 22 18.39 5.13 -11.66
CA LEU A 22 16.94 5.12 -11.85
C LEU A 22 16.51 6.27 -12.76
N GLN A 23 15.79 5.91 -13.81
CA GLN A 23 15.08 6.84 -14.68
C GLN A 23 13.66 6.99 -14.13
N LEU A 24 13.31 8.19 -13.68
CA LEU A 24 12.03 8.49 -13.04
C LEU A 24 11.09 9.15 -14.05
N GLU A 25 9.93 8.55 -14.26
CA GLU A 25 8.97 8.98 -15.28
C GLU A 25 7.56 9.01 -14.72
N VAL A 26 6.75 9.91 -15.26
CA VAL A 26 5.32 10.01 -14.96
C VAL A 26 4.58 10.23 -16.26
N ASP A 27 3.58 9.40 -16.51
CA ASP A 27 2.66 9.53 -17.65
C ASP A 27 1.24 9.72 -17.11
N GLU A 28 0.52 10.74 -17.58
CA GLU A 28 -0.92 10.86 -17.30
C GLU A 28 -1.70 9.88 -18.17
N VAL A 29 -2.67 9.17 -17.58
CA VAL A 29 -3.47 8.15 -18.25
C VAL A 29 -4.95 8.24 -17.91
N TRP A 30 -5.79 7.88 -18.88
CA TRP A 30 -7.24 7.81 -18.75
C TRP A 30 -7.73 6.37 -18.90
N GLY A 31 -8.20 5.79 -17.78
CA GLY A 31 -8.79 4.46 -17.76
C GLY A 31 -7.80 3.30 -17.91
N GLN A 32 -8.34 2.10 -17.88
CA GLN A 32 -7.55 0.85 -17.83
C GLN A 32 -6.90 0.50 -19.17
N ASP A 33 -7.46 0.96 -20.29
CA ASP A 33 -6.94 0.65 -21.63
C ASP A 33 -5.60 1.33 -21.89
N GLU A 34 -5.45 2.59 -21.48
CA GLU A 34 -4.19 3.30 -21.58
C GLU A 34 -3.14 2.69 -20.65
N LYS A 35 -3.51 2.37 -19.40
CA LYS A 35 -2.62 1.67 -18.46
C LYS A 35 -2.06 0.37 -19.06
N ARG A 36 -2.93 -0.45 -19.65
CA ARG A 36 -2.54 -1.66 -20.37
C ARG A 36 -1.58 -1.36 -21.53
N ASN A 37 -1.89 -0.35 -22.35
CA ASN A 37 -1.03 0.05 -23.47
C ASN A 37 0.36 0.52 -23.00
N HIS A 38 0.47 1.17 -21.83
CA HIS A 38 1.76 1.53 -21.23
C HIS A 38 2.51 0.28 -20.75
N ILE A 39 1.83 -0.69 -20.12
CA ILE A 39 2.43 -1.97 -19.72
C ILE A 39 3.01 -2.70 -20.95
N ASN A 40 2.21 -2.87 -22.01
CA ASN A 40 2.65 -3.56 -23.23
C ASN A 40 3.83 -2.86 -23.90
N ARG A 41 3.77 -1.52 -24.05
CA ARG A 41 4.90 -0.74 -24.60
C ARG A 41 6.18 -0.91 -23.78
N LEU A 42 6.06 -0.98 -22.46
CA LEU A 42 7.22 -1.21 -21.59
C LEU A 42 7.82 -2.61 -21.82
N LEU A 43 6.97 -3.63 -21.98
CA LEU A 43 7.41 -5.00 -22.28
C LEU A 43 8.02 -5.13 -23.69
N GLU A 44 7.50 -4.38 -24.67
CA GLU A 44 7.96 -4.37 -26.06
C GLU A 44 9.24 -3.53 -26.27
N SER A 45 9.55 -2.60 -25.36
CA SER A 45 10.68 -1.65 -25.47
C SER A 45 12.07 -2.31 -25.55
N GLY A 46 12.16 -3.64 -25.37
CA GLY A 46 13.43 -4.36 -25.34
C GLY A 46 14.16 -4.27 -24.00
N LEU A 47 13.52 -3.72 -22.95
CA LEU A 47 14.03 -3.80 -21.57
C LEU A 47 14.14 -5.26 -21.13
N MET A 48 15.37 -5.77 -21.16
CA MET A 48 15.69 -7.14 -20.80
C MET A 48 15.86 -7.26 -19.29
N GLY A 49 14.82 -7.76 -18.62
CA GLY A 49 14.93 -8.27 -17.26
C GLY A 49 13.60 -8.29 -16.50
N PRO A 50 13.66 -8.60 -15.20
CA PRO A 50 12.49 -8.72 -14.35
C PRO A 50 11.91 -7.35 -14.00
N GLY A 51 10.59 -7.29 -13.87
CA GLY A 51 9.90 -6.08 -13.46
C GLY A 51 8.66 -6.31 -12.61
N ILE A 52 8.24 -5.24 -11.95
CA ILE A 52 7.09 -5.24 -11.03
C ILE A 52 6.10 -4.17 -11.51
N VAL A 53 4.81 -4.52 -11.54
CA VAL A 53 3.72 -3.57 -11.78
C VAL A 53 2.86 -3.50 -10.53
N TYR A 54 2.83 -2.35 -9.88
CA TYR A 54 2.06 -2.12 -8.66
C TYR A 54 0.65 -1.61 -8.95
N PHE A 55 -0.31 -2.18 -8.22
CA PHE A 55 -1.71 -1.80 -8.15
C PHE A 55 -2.07 -1.51 -6.69
N THR A 56 -3.01 -0.61 -6.50
CA THR A 56 -3.64 -0.31 -5.22
C THR A 56 -4.73 -1.33 -4.90
N LEU A 57 -5.52 -1.73 -5.89
CA LEU A 57 -6.66 -2.65 -5.72
C LEU A 57 -6.36 -4.04 -6.29
N ILE A 58 -6.72 -5.07 -5.53
CA ILE A 58 -6.64 -6.48 -5.99
C ILE A 58 -7.58 -6.70 -7.19
N ARG A 59 -8.77 -6.08 -7.17
CA ARG A 59 -9.74 -6.20 -8.27
C ARG A 59 -9.15 -5.74 -9.61
N THR A 60 -8.57 -4.53 -9.65
CA THR A 60 -8.03 -3.97 -10.89
C THR A 60 -6.75 -4.69 -11.33
N LEU A 61 -5.96 -5.19 -10.37
CA LEU A 61 -4.84 -6.09 -10.64
C LEU A 61 -5.32 -7.36 -11.37
N GLU A 62 -6.32 -8.06 -10.83
CA GLU A 62 -6.86 -9.28 -11.42
C GLU A 62 -7.52 -9.04 -12.79
N GLU A 63 -8.25 -7.92 -12.94
CA GLU A 63 -8.80 -7.49 -14.22
C GLU A 63 -7.69 -7.24 -15.25
N MET A 64 -6.63 -6.52 -14.88
CA MET A 64 -5.47 -6.30 -15.76
C MET A 64 -4.75 -7.62 -16.08
N SER A 65 -4.60 -8.49 -15.09
CA SER A 65 -4.00 -9.82 -15.26
C SER A 65 -4.77 -10.64 -16.30
N ALA A 66 -6.10 -10.68 -16.20
CA ALA A 66 -6.95 -11.39 -17.16
C ALA A 66 -6.75 -10.87 -18.59
N ARG A 67 -6.66 -9.55 -18.76
CA ARG A 67 -6.41 -8.93 -20.08
C ARG A 67 -5.04 -9.28 -20.64
N LEU A 68 -3.99 -9.15 -19.83
CA LEU A 68 -2.63 -9.48 -20.23
C LEU A 68 -2.48 -10.98 -20.57
N ARG A 69 -3.18 -11.87 -19.86
CA ARG A 69 -3.21 -13.31 -20.19
C ARG A 69 -3.89 -13.57 -21.55
N GLN A 70 -4.95 -12.85 -21.88
CA GLN A 70 -5.60 -12.96 -23.21
C GLN A 70 -4.66 -12.53 -24.34
N GLU A 71 -3.70 -11.66 -24.04
CA GLU A 71 -2.67 -11.19 -24.96
C GLU A 71 -1.42 -12.09 -24.98
N GLY A 72 -1.41 -13.17 -24.21
CA GLY A 72 -0.28 -14.10 -24.13
C GLY A 72 0.91 -13.57 -23.31
N VAL A 73 0.73 -12.53 -22.50
CA VAL A 73 1.79 -12.01 -21.63
C VAL A 73 1.92 -12.89 -20.39
N GLU A 74 3.05 -13.57 -20.28
CA GLU A 74 3.39 -14.38 -19.10
C GLU A 74 3.72 -13.50 -17.89
N HIS A 75 3.01 -13.71 -16.78
CA HIS A 75 3.24 -12.98 -15.53
C HIS A 75 2.68 -13.73 -14.32
N SER A 76 3.18 -13.37 -13.14
CA SER A 76 2.64 -13.80 -11.86
C SER A 76 1.80 -12.69 -11.22
N VAL A 77 0.86 -13.08 -10.35
CA VAL A 77 -0.01 -12.16 -9.59
C VAL A 77 0.30 -12.31 -8.10
N TYR A 78 0.54 -11.21 -7.39
CA TYR A 78 0.83 -11.23 -5.96
C TYR A 78 -0.03 -10.23 -5.18
N HIS A 79 -0.81 -10.71 -4.21
CA HIS A 79 -1.52 -9.86 -3.27
C HIS A 79 -1.73 -10.51 -1.91
N GLY A 80 -2.15 -9.71 -0.92
CA GLY A 80 -2.28 -10.13 0.48
C GLY A 80 -3.30 -11.24 0.73
N GLU A 81 -4.34 -11.34 -0.10
CA GLU A 81 -5.40 -12.36 0.00
C GLU A 81 -4.95 -13.74 -0.50
N LEU A 82 -3.82 -13.87 -1.20
CA LEU A 82 -3.29 -15.17 -1.60
C LEU A 82 -2.84 -15.98 -0.38
N PRO A 83 -3.03 -17.31 -0.35
CA PRO A 83 -2.47 -18.16 0.70
C PRO A 83 -0.95 -17.99 0.83
N ARG A 84 -0.44 -18.06 2.06
CA ARG A 84 1.00 -17.85 2.36
C ARG A 84 1.93 -18.75 1.53
N HIS A 85 1.56 -20.01 1.29
CA HIS A 85 2.39 -20.93 0.51
C HIS A 85 2.54 -20.45 -0.95
N LEU A 86 1.46 -19.98 -1.56
CA LEU A 86 1.46 -19.48 -2.94
C LEU A 86 2.25 -18.15 -3.03
N ARG A 87 2.11 -17.26 -2.04
CA ARG A 87 2.93 -16.04 -1.96
C ARG A 87 4.43 -16.37 -1.92
N ASN A 88 4.83 -17.34 -1.09
CA ASN A 88 6.22 -17.78 -0.99
C ASN A 88 6.72 -18.39 -2.32
N GLU A 89 5.89 -19.19 -2.99
CA GLU A 89 6.22 -19.79 -4.28
C GLU A 89 6.49 -18.71 -5.33
N ILE A 90 5.56 -17.78 -5.52
CA ILE A 90 5.67 -16.69 -6.51
C ILE A 90 6.90 -15.82 -6.23
N GLN A 91 7.12 -15.46 -4.96
CA GLN A 91 8.31 -14.71 -4.57
C GLN A 91 9.58 -15.49 -4.93
N ASN A 92 9.67 -16.78 -4.60
CA ASN A 92 10.83 -17.60 -4.92
C ASN A 92 11.08 -17.72 -6.43
N GLU A 93 10.02 -17.88 -7.24
CA GLU A 93 10.13 -17.96 -8.71
C GLU A 93 10.61 -16.64 -9.31
N PHE A 94 10.15 -15.50 -8.79
CA PHE A 94 10.63 -14.18 -9.18
C PHE A 94 12.10 -13.97 -8.80
N MET A 95 12.49 -14.33 -7.58
CA MET A 95 13.88 -14.24 -7.10
C MET A 95 14.83 -15.06 -7.98
N LYS A 96 14.43 -16.28 -8.37
CA LYS A 96 15.19 -17.18 -9.25
C LYS A 96 15.19 -16.76 -10.72
N GLY A 97 14.50 -15.69 -11.09
CA GLY A 97 14.42 -15.19 -12.47
C GLY A 97 13.56 -16.05 -13.41
N ARG A 98 12.71 -16.92 -12.86
CA ARG A 98 11.78 -17.76 -13.64
C ARG A 98 10.53 -16.98 -14.06
N SER A 99 10.07 -16.07 -13.19
CA SER A 99 9.03 -15.10 -13.55
C SER A 99 9.68 -13.76 -13.90
N ARG A 100 9.37 -13.23 -15.09
CA ARG A 100 9.89 -11.94 -15.58
C ARG A 100 9.01 -10.76 -15.17
N LEU A 101 7.72 -10.99 -14.90
CA LEU A 101 6.77 -9.93 -14.60
C LEU A 101 5.91 -10.35 -13.43
N VAL A 102 5.82 -9.48 -12.42
CA VAL A 102 4.88 -9.65 -11.30
C VAL A 102 3.94 -8.46 -11.26
N LEU A 103 2.65 -8.73 -11.38
CA LEU A 103 1.60 -7.77 -11.04
C LEU A 103 1.33 -7.90 -9.55
N ALA A 104 1.43 -6.81 -8.81
CA ALA A 104 1.45 -6.85 -7.37
C ALA A 104 0.67 -5.73 -6.70
N THR A 105 0.18 -6.00 -5.49
CA THR A 105 -0.16 -4.92 -4.53
C THR A 105 1.06 -4.57 -3.68
N ASN A 106 0.96 -3.53 -2.86
CA ASN A 106 2.00 -3.12 -1.90
C ASN A 106 2.46 -4.25 -0.95
N ALA A 107 1.69 -5.33 -0.80
CA ALA A 107 2.10 -6.53 -0.08
C ALA A 107 3.36 -7.20 -0.67
N PHE A 108 3.65 -6.99 -1.96
CA PHE A 108 4.85 -7.50 -2.63
C PHE A 108 6.03 -6.58 -2.36
N GLY A 109 6.67 -6.73 -1.21
CA GLY A 109 7.77 -5.84 -0.88
C GLY A 109 8.50 -6.10 0.43
N MET A 110 7.85 -6.74 1.39
CA MET A 110 8.54 -7.18 2.60
C MET A 110 9.49 -8.34 2.23
N GLY A 111 10.80 -8.07 2.17
CA GLY A 111 11.82 -9.09 1.94
C GLY A 111 12.14 -9.41 0.47
N ILE A 112 11.72 -8.59 -0.50
CA ILE A 112 12.24 -8.71 -1.88
C ILE A 112 13.62 -8.05 -1.93
N ASP A 113 14.64 -8.89 -2.11
CA ASP A 113 16.03 -8.46 -2.28
C ASP A 113 16.61 -9.02 -3.58
N LYS A 114 16.05 -8.55 -4.70
CA LYS A 114 16.48 -8.92 -6.04
C LYS A 114 17.24 -7.75 -6.66
N GLU A 115 18.51 -7.96 -6.99
CA GLU A 115 19.40 -6.87 -7.39
C GLU A 115 19.08 -6.31 -8.79
N ASP A 116 18.57 -7.17 -9.67
CA ASP A 116 18.50 -6.99 -11.12
C ASP A 116 17.09 -6.61 -11.62
N ILE A 117 16.22 -6.05 -10.78
CA ILE A 117 14.91 -5.53 -11.22
C ILE A 117 15.13 -4.36 -12.18
N ARG A 118 14.63 -4.47 -13.42
CA ARG A 118 14.85 -3.50 -14.51
C ARG A 118 13.77 -2.44 -14.62
N PHE A 119 12.57 -2.75 -14.15
CA PHE A 119 11.55 -1.73 -14.07
C PHE A 119 10.60 -1.93 -12.89
N VAL A 120 10.11 -0.81 -12.39
CA VAL A 120 8.98 -0.72 -11.47
C VAL A 120 7.98 0.23 -12.09
N LEU A 121 6.78 -0.25 -12.35
CA LEU A 121 5.68 0.52 -12.89
C LEU A 121 4.58 0.61 -11.85
N HIS A 122 4.15 1.81 -11.50
CA HIS A 122 2.94 2.02 -10.71
C HIS A 122 1.79 2.23 -11.68
N ALA A 123 0.97 1.18 -11.88
CA ALA A 123 -0.24 1.27 -12.70
C ALA A 123 -1.37 2.02 -11.99
N GLU A 124 -1.26 2.17 -10.67
CA GLU A 124 -2.15 2.98 -9.85
C GLU A 124 -1.34 3.84 -8.88
N VAL A 125 -1.87 5.03 -8.58
CA VAL A 125 -1.24 6.01 -7.69
C VAL A 125 -1.01 5.42 -6.29
N PRO A 126 0.24 5.40 -5.77
CA PRO A 126 0.53 4.98 -4.40
C PRO A 126 -0.12 5.86 -3.34
N GLY A 127 -0.27 5.34 -2.12
CA GLY A 127 -0.90 6.07 -1.01
C GLY A 127 -0.04 7.18 -0.41
N SER A 128 1.26 7.23 -0.73
CA SER A 128 2.16 8.27 -0.24
C SER A 128 3.43 8.37 -1.09
N MET A 129 4.11 9.51 -1.00
CA MET A 129 5.43 9.70 -1.59
C MET A 129 6.47 8.73 -1.01
N GLU A 130 6.38 8.42 0.28
CA GLU A 130 7.26 7.46 0.95
C GLU A 130 7.05 6.03 0.44
N SER A 131 5.81 5.60 0.25
CA SER A 131 5.49 4.30 -0.35
C SER A 131 6.06 4.21 -1.76
N TYR A 132 5.81 5.23 -2.60
CA TYR A 132 6.36 5.29 -3.95
C TYR A 132 7.88 5.15 -3.93
N TYR A 133 8.57 5.94 -3.09
CA TYR A 133 10.02 5.94 -3.00
C TYR A 133 10.60 4.58 -2.57
N GLN A 134 9.99 3.96 -1.55
CA GLN A 134 10.39 2.63 -1.08
C GLN A 134 10.22 1.56 -2.17
N GLU A 135 9.12 1.63 -2.93
CA GLU A 135 8.78 0.66 -3.97
C GLU A 135 9.71 0.78 -5.18
N ILE A 136 10.01 2.00 -5.65
CA ILE A 136 10.95 2.22 -6.76
C ILE A 136 12.40 1.87 -6.38
N GLY A 137 12.76 2.01 -5.10
CA GLY A 137 14.10 1.67 -4.59
C GLY A 137 14.48 0.18 -4.72
N ARG A 138 13.53 -0.66 -5.11
CA ARG A 138 13.74 -2.07 -5.46
C ARG A 138 14.41 -2.25 -6.83
N ALA A 139 14.19 -1.33 -7.76
CA ALA A 139 14.77 -1.39 -9.09
C ALA A 139 16.27 -1.12 -9.06
N GLY A 140 17.06 -1.78 -9.92
CA GLY A 140 18.45 -1.42 -10.18
C GLY A 140 19.35 -1.39 -8.96
N ARG A 141 19.21 -2.36 -8.05
CA ARG A 141 20.10 -2.48 -6.87
C ARG A 141 21.52 -2.92 -7.28
N ASP A 142 21.66 -3.56 -8.43
CA ASP A 142 22.94 -3.82 -9.12
C ASP A 142 23.57 -2.57 -9.75
N GLY A 143 22.98 -1.38 -9.57
CA GLY A 143 23.46 -0.11 -10.11
C GLY A 143 23.25 0.07 -11.62
N LYS A 144 22.61 -0.89 -12.31
CA LYS A 144 22.36 -0.78 -13.76
C LYS A 144 21.12 0.08 -14.05
N PRO A 145 21.04 0.68 -15.26
CA PRO A 145 19.88 1.47 -15.66
C PRO A 145 18.57 0.70 -15.44
N SER A 146 17.62 1.35 -14.78
CA SER A 146 16.30 0.79 -14.52
C SER A 146 15.24 1.90 -14.58
N ILE A 147 14.04 1.56 -15.06
CA ILE A 147 12.94 2.52 -15.24
C ILE A 147 11.97 2.44 -14.07
N CYS A 148 11.64 3.58 -13.50
CA CYS A 148 10.61 3.72 -12.48
C CYS A 148 9.55 4.69 -13.00
N ARG A 149 8.39 4.16 -13.38
CA ARG A 149 7.33 4.92 -14.02
C ARG A 149 6.05 4.91 -13.21
N LEU A 150 5.43 6.07 -13.04
CA LEU A 150 4.11 6.21 -12.43
C LEU A 150 3.09 6.57 -13.50
N LEU A 151 2.04 5.76 -13.64
CA LEU A 151 0.87 6.10 -14.43
C LEU A 151 -0.11 6.86 -13.55
N TYR A 152 -0.21 8.16 -13.76
CA TYR A 152 -1.07 9.02 -12.97
C TYR A 152 -2.47 9.10 -13.57
N SER A 153 -3.47 8.75 -12.76
CA SER A 153 -4.88 8.91 -13.11
C SER A 153 -5.64 9.58 -11.96
N GLN A 154 -6.58 10.47 -12.29
CA GLN A 154 -7.40 11.15 -11.28
C GLN A 154 -8.28 10.16 -10.49
N ASP A 155 -8.77 9.09 -11.14
CA ASP A 155 -9.60 8.07 -10.49
C ASP A 155 -8.82 7.31 -9.39
N ASP A 156 -7.54 7.06 -9.62
CA ASP A 156 -6.67 6.42 -8.62
C ASP A 156 -6.42 7.37 -7.43
N LEU A 157 -6.26 8.67 -7.69
CA LEU A 157 -6.11 9.67 -6.63
C LEU A 157 -7.35 9.72 -5.74
N LEU A 158 -8.56 9.68 -6.33
CA LEU A 158 -9.81 9.61 -5.56
C LEU A 158 -9.85 8.36 -4.68
N THR A 159 -9.41 7.21 -5.21
CA THR A 159 -9.29 5.97 -4.43
C THR A 159 -8.34 6.15 -3.23
N GLN A 160 -7.19 6.80 -3.41
CA GLN A 160 -6.26 7.08 -2.31
C GLN A 160 -6.82 8.07 -1.28
N MET A 161 -7.61 9.05 -1.72
CA MET A 161 -8.31 9.96 -0.81
C MET A 161 -9.33 9.21 0.05
N GLU A 162 -10.10 8.27 -0.53
CA GLU A 162 -11.01 7.41 0.23
C GLU A 162 -10.25 6.55 1.25
N PHE A 163 -9.13 5.94 0.85
CA PHE A 163 -8.29 5.13 1.74
C PHE A 163 -7.73 5.95 2.90
N THR A 164 -7.34 7.20 2.62
CA THR A 164 -6.89 8.15 3.64
C THR A 164 -8.01 8.45 4.64
N GLN A 165 -9.25 8.64 4.18
CA GLN A 165 -10.40 8.82 5.07
C GLN A 165 -10.68 7.56 5.89
N TRP A 166 -10.64 6.38 5.27
CA TRP A 166 -10.93 5.12 5.97
C TRP A 166 -9.88 4.78 7.03
N SER A 167 -8.63 5.19 6.80
CA SER A 167 -7.53 5.05 7.75
C SER A 167 -7.57 6.06 8.90
N ASN A 168 -8.56 6.97 8.91
CA ASN A 168 -8.78 8.00 9.92
C ASN A 168 -10.27 8.08 10.37
N PRO A 169 -10.86 6.98 10.89
CA PRO A 169 -12.25 7.01 11.38
C PRO A 169 -12.44 8.06 12.47
N ASP A 170 -13.61 8.70 12.49
CA ASP A 170 -13.98 9.67 13.52
C ASP A 170 -14.33 9.01 14.86
N ALA A 171 -14.35 9.82 15.92
CA ALA A 171 -14.68 9.38 17.27
C ALA A 171 -16.05 8.69 17.33
N ASP A 172 -17.05 9.23 16.63
CA ASP A 172 -18.39 8.66 16.55
C ASP A 172 -18.36 7.24 15.95
N PHE A 173 -17.54 6.99 14.93
CA PHE A 173 -17.36 5.67 14.35
C PHE A 173 -16.74 4.70 15.36
N TYR A 174 -15.70 5.11 16.09
CA TYR A 174 -15.11 4.29 17.15
C TYR A 174 -16.09 3.97 18.26
N HIS A 175 -16.88 4.94 18.72
CA HIS A 175 -17.94 4.73 19.72
C HIS A 175 -18.96 3.71 19.23
N ARG A 176 -19.47 3.85 18.00
CA ARG A 176 -20.43 2.88 17.45
C ARG A 176 -19.83 1.48 17.35
N VAL A 177 -18.59 1.34 16.86
CA VAL A 177 -17.91 0.03 16.78
C VAL A 177 -17.82 -0.61 18.17
N TYR A 178 -17.37 0.16 19.17
CA TYR A 178 -17.25 -0.30 20.55
C TYR A 178 -18.60 -0.70 21.15
N ASP A 179 -19.65 0.09 20.92
CA ASP A 179 -21.00 -0.18 21.40
C ASP A 179 -21.55 -1.48 20.82
N PHE A 180 -21.39 -1.71 19.52
CA PHE A 180 -21.80 -2.97 18.89
C PHE A 180 -21.01 -4.16 19.46
N LEU A 181 -19.69 -4.04 19.60
CA LEU A 181 -18.87 -5.11 20.17
C LEU A 181 -19.26 -5.45 21.62
N SER A 182 -19.68 -4.45 22.40
CA SER A 182 -20.03 -4.59 23.81
C SER A 182 -21.45 -5.12 24.05
N HIS A 183 -22.41 -4.81 23.17
CA HIS A 183 -23.83 -5.09 23.39
C HIS A 183 -24.43 -6.12 22.43
N GLU A 184 -23.81 -6.37 21.27
CA GLU A 184 -24.31 -7.29 20.23
C GLU A 184 -23.33 -8.45 20.00
N THR A 185 -22.59 -8.84 21.04
CA THR A 185 -21.52 -9.84 20.96
C THR A 185 -22.01 -11.19 20.43
N GLU A 186 -23.22 -11.64 20.80
CA GLU A 186 -23.77 -12.92 20.32
C GLU A 186 -23.97 -12.93 18.80
N GLN A 187 -24.51 -11.84 18.25
CA GLN A 187 -24.76 -11.63 16.84
C GLN A 187 -23.45 -11.58 16.06
N ILE A 188 -22.45 -10.86 16.59
CA ILE A 188 -21.12 -10.75 16.00
C ILE A 188 -20.43 -12.12 15.97
N ARG A 189 -20.56 -12.91 17.04
CA ARG A 189 -20.00 -14.26 17.10
C ARG A 189 -20.66 -15.21 16.10
N ALA A 190 -21.97 -15.04 15.86
CA ALA A 190 -22.74 -15.87 14.94
C ALA A 190 -22.52 -15.52 13.46
N PHE A 191 -22.48 -14.22 13.12
CA PHE A 191 -22.48 -13.74 11.73
C PHE A 191 -21.17 -13.08 11.30
N GLY A 192 -20.25 -12.82 12.23
CA GLY A 192 -18.92 -12.32 11.95
C GLY A 192 -18.86 -10.84 11.55
N ILE A 193 -17.75 -10.47 10.91
CA ILE A 193 -17.44 -9.09 10.53
C ILE A 193 -18.39 -8.51 9.48
N ASP A 194 -18.94 -9.34 8.59
CA ASP A 194 -19.84 -8.88 7.53
C ASP A 194 -21.14 -8.31 8.11
N TRP A 195 -21.65 -8.90 9.19
CA TRP A 195 -22.82 -8.38 9.92
C TRP A 195 -22.56 -7.00 10.53
N LEU A 196 -21.38 -6.81 11.15
CA LEU A 196 -20.97 -5.50 11.65
C LEU A 196 -20.85 -4.48 10.52
N ARG A 197 -20.24 -4.88 9.40
CA ARG A 197 -20.06 -4.00 8.24
C ARG A 197 -21.40 -3.53 7.68
N GLU A 198 -22.38 -4.41 7.56
CA GLU A 198 -23.74 -4.06 7.10
C GLU A 198 -24.45 -3.05 8.00
N ARG A 199 -24.17 -3.08 9.31
CA ARG A 199 -24.77 -2.17 10.31
C ARG A 199 -24.05 -0.82 10.40
N LEU A 200 -22.74 -0.80 10.23
CA LEU A 200 -21.89 0.37 10.48
C LEU A 200 -21.55 1.18 9.24
N CYS A 201 -21.51 0.54 8.07
CA CYS A 201 -20.97 1.14 6.86
C CYS A 201 -22.06 1.24 5.77
N ASP A 202 -22.99 2.21 5.88
CA ASP A 202 -24.10 2.63 4.97
C ASP A 202 -24.19 1.97 3.57
N ARG A 203 -24.19 0.64 3.48
CA ARG A 203 -24.12 -0.17 2.24
C ARG A 203 -22.96 0.17 1.29
N ARG A 204 -21.94 0.92 1.71
CA ARG A 204 -20.72 1.14 0.93
C ARG A 204 -19.86 -0.12 1.02
N LYS A 205 -19.99 -0.99 0.02
CA LYS A 205 -19.31 -2.31 -0.04
C LYS A 205 -17.78 -2.28 0.14
N HIS A 206 -17.15 -1.13 -0.04
CA HIS A 206 -15.70 -0.97 0.03
C HIS A 206 -15.22 -0.12 1.21
N ASP A 207 -16.10 0.32 2.12
CA ASP A 207 -15.71 1.11 3.29
C ASP A 207 -14.85 0.28 4.26
N ARG A 208 -13.56 0.65 4.40
CA ARG A 208 -12.58 -0.05 5.24
C ARG A 208 -12.35 0.57 6.62
N ARG A 209 -13.26 1.45 7.07
CA ARG A 209 -13.17 2.05 8.41
C ARG A 209 -13.31 1.00 9.52
N LEU A 210 -14.12 -0.03 9.31
CA LEU A 210 -14.34 -1.08 10.31
C LEU A 210 -13.05 -1.86 10.59
N GLU A 211 -12.36 -2.31 9.55
CA GLU A 211 -11.09 -3.02 9.65
C GLU A 211 -10.02 -2.16 10.33
N THR A 212 -9.96 -0.87 9.97
CA THR A 212 -9.07 0.10 10.63
C THR A 212 -9.41 0.23 12.11
N ALA A 213 -10.70 0.35 12.45
CA ALA A 213 -11.13 0.49 13.83
C ALA A 213 -10.80 -0.76 14.64
N LEU A 214 -11.13 -1.96 14.15
CA LEU A 214 -10.84 -3.24 14.81
C LEU A 214 -9.34 -3.43 15.03
N SER A 215 -8.50 -3.14 14.03
CA SER A 215 -7.05 -3.25 14.16
C SER A 215 -6.49 -2.29 15.23
N MET A 216 -7.03 -1.08 15.31
CA MET A 216 -6.65 -0.13 16.35
C MET A 216 -7.13 -0.58 17.74
N LEU A 217 -8.35 -1.11 17.86
CA LEU A 217 -8.86 -1.67 19.11
C LEU A 217 -8.01 -2.85 19.60
N GLN A 218 -7.60 -3.76 18.70
CA GLN A 218 -6.67 -4.83 19.04
C GLN A 218 -5.33 -4.27 19.51
N ARG A 219 -4.77 -3.30 18.78
CA ARG A 219 -3.50 -2.66 19.12
C ARG A 219 -3.49 -2.03 20.51
N TYR A 220 -4.61 -1.48 20.95
CA TYR A 220 -4.78 -0.93 22.30
C TYR A 220 -5.23 -1.97 23.35
N GLY A 221 -5.39 -3.24 22.95
CA GLY A 221 -5.76 -4.33 23.86
C GLY A 221 -7.24 -4.33 24.26
N VAL A 222 -8.11 -3.69 23.49
CA VAL A 222 -9.56 -3.70 23.71
C VAL A 222 -10.18 -5.02 23.27
N ILE A 223 -9.63 -5.62 22.22
CA ILE A 223 -9.99 -6.96 21.72
C ILE A 223 -8.72 -7.78 21.45
N GLU A 224 -8.84 -9.10 21.41
CA GLU A 224 -7.70 -9.99 21.16
C GLU A 224 -7.41 -10.23 19.66
N ASP A 225 -8.46 -10.41 18.85
CA ASP A 225 -8.35 -10.83 17.45
C ASP A 225 -9.32 -10.01 16.56
N GLU A 226 -8.76 -9.16 15.70
CA GLU A 226 -9.49 -8.34 14.74
C GLU A 226 -10.04 -9.14 13.55
N THR A 227 -9.46 -10.31 13.28
CA THR A 227 -9.77 -11.17 12.11
C THR A 227 -10.78 -12.24 12.45
N ASN A 228 -10.80 -12.72 13.70
CA ASN A 228 -11.67 -13.79 14.16
C ASN A 228 -12.65 -13.33 15.24
N LEU A 229 -13.71 -12.65 14.81
CA LEU A 229 -14.74 -12.14 15.71
C LEU A 229 -15.65 -13.23 16.31
N SER A 230 -15.52 -14.50 15.91
CA SER A 230 -16.32 -15.60 16.46
C SER A 230 -16.10 -15.83 17.96
N LYS A 231 -14.97 -15.33 18.49
CA LYS A 231 -14.60 -15.40 19.90
C LYS A 231 -14.36 -14.03 20.51
N VAL A 232 -14.89 -12.97 19.90
CA VAL A 232 -14.60 -11.61 20.36
C VAL A 232 -15.05 -11.42 21.81
N GLU A 233 -14.16 -10.83 22.60
CA GLU A 233 -14.35 -10.41 23.99
C GLU A 233 -13.78 -9.01 24.16
N ILE A 234 -14.47 -8.18 24.93
CA ILE A 234 -14.01 -6.83 25.26
C ILE A 234 -13.14 -6.92 26.51
N LEU A 235 -11.86 -6.63 26.35
CA LEU A 235 -10.82 -6.77 27.38
C LEU A 235 -10.50 -5.44 28.08
N GLY A 236 -11.00 -4.32 27.56
CA GLY A 236 -10.76 -2.98 28.12
C GLY A 236 -11.69 -1.91 27.54
N ASP A 237 -11.60 -0.72 28.11
CA ASP A 237 -12.40 0.43 27.69
C ASP A 237 -11.90 1.02 26.36
N LEU A 238 -12.77 1.76 25.66
CA LEU A 238 -12.41 2.51 24.47
C LEU A 238 -11.31 3.56 24.79
N PRO A 239 -10.12 3.49 24.16
CA PRO A 239 -9.03 4.41 24.44
C PRO A 239 -9.39 5.85 24.05
N SER A 240 -9.15 6.81 24.96
CA SER A 240 -9.42 8.23 24.69
C SER A 240 -8.64 8.77 23.48
N THR A 241 -7.47 8.22 23.20
CA THR A 241 -6.63 8.56 22.02
C THR A 241 -7.30 8.22 20.68
N LEU A 242 -8.24 7.27 20.64
CA LEU A 242 -8.98 6.93 19.41
C LEU A 242 -10.17 7.86 19.18
N THR A 243 -10.65 8.49 20.25
CA THR A 243 -11.79 9.42 20.23
C THR A 243 -11.35 10.89 20.28
N ASP A 244 -10.04 11.15 20.38
CA ASP A 244 -9.49 12.49 20.37
C ASP A 244 -9.52 13.08 18.96
N GLU A 245 -10.38 14.09 18.77
CA GLU A 245 -10.60 14.73 17.49
C GLU A 245 -9.42 15.62 17.06
N GLU A 246 -8.62 16.14 17.99
CA GLU A 246 -7.42 16.93 17.68
C GLU A 246 -6.33 16.01 17.12
N ASP A 247 -6.06 14.90 17.80
CA ASP A 247 -5.10 13.88 17.35
C ASP A 247 -5.51 13.29 15.99
N ARG A 248 -6.81 13.01 15.82
CA ARG A 248 -7.35 12.51 14.55
C ARG A 248 -7.13 13.52 13.42
N ARG A 249 -7.47 14.79 13.63
CA ARG A 249 -7.25 15.84 12.62
C ARG A 249 -5.77 15.98 12.28
N ALA A 250 -4.90 15.99 13.28
CA ALA A 250 -3.46 16.06 13.07
C ALA A 250 -2.95 14.85 12.25
N LYS A 251 -3.43 13.64 12.53
CA LYS A 251 -3.09 12.45 11.75
C LYS A 251 -3.61 12.54 10.32
N LEU A 252 -4.88 12.91 10.13
CA LEU A 252 -5.49 13.06 8.81
C LEU A 252 -4.75 14.09 7.96
N THR A 253 -4.37 15.24 8.53
CA THR A 253 -3.57 16.25 7.83
C THR A 253 -2.21 15.71 7.41
N ARG A 254 -1.51 14.97 8.27
CA ARG A 254 -0.23 14.32 7.91
C ARG A 254 -0.41 13.33 6.76
N ASP A 255 -1.43 12.47 6.82
CA ASP A 255 -1.68 11.49 5.76
C ASP A 255 -2.04 12.17 4.42
N GLN A 256 -2.85 13.25 4.47
CA GLN A 256 -3.16 14.07 3.29
C GLN A 256 -1.94 14.78 2.71
N GLN A 257 -1.04 15.30 3.55
CA GLN A 257 0.20 15.94 3.10
C GLN A 257 1.12 14.96 2.35
N LYS A 258 1.18 13.70 2.79
CA LYS A 258 1.96 12.66 2.10
C LYS A 258 1.42 12.35 0.71
N LEU A 259 0.10 12.27 0.56
CA LEU A 259 -0.54 12.09 -0.74
C LEU A 259 -0.39 13.35 -1.62
N TYR A 260 -0.50 14.54 -1.03
CA TYR A 260 -0.30 15.80 -1.73
C TYR A 260 1.12 15.93 -2.30
N ALA A 261 2.14 15.54 -1.54
CA ALA A 261 3.52 15.52 -2.01
C ALA A 261 3.70 14.63 -3.26
N LEU A 262 2.96 13.52 -3.37
CA LEU A 262 2.97 12.69 -4.56
C LEU A 262 2.33 13.40 -5.77
N VAL A 263 1.28 14.21 -5.56
CA VAL A 263 0.68 15.05 -6.61
C VAL A 263 1.63 16.16 -7.04
N GLU A 264 2.38 16.76 -6.12
CA GLU A 264 3.44 17.71 -6.45
C GLU A 264 4.56 17.04 -7.24
N TYR A 265 4.96 15.82 -6.86
CA TYR A 265 5.95 15.02 -7.59
C TYR A 265 5.53 14.75 -9.04
N VAL A 266 4.25 14.43 -9.28
CA VAL A 266 3.71 14.22 -10.64
C VAL A 266 3.95 15.43 -11.53
N LYS A 267 3.83 16.64 -10.97
CA LYS A 267 4.02 17.93 -11.66
C LYS A 267 5.49 18.37 -11.74
N ALA A 268 6.39 17.70 -11.05
CA ALA A 268 7.79 18.10 -10.98
C ALA A 268 8.52 17.82 -12.31
N GLU A 269 9.20 18.84 -12.84
CA GLU A 269 10.12 18.66 -13.97
C GLU A 269 11.38 17.91 -13.53
N ASP A 270 12.02 18.40 -12.45
CA ASP A 270 13.13 17.73 -11.77
C ASP A 270 12.63 16.80 -10.67
N ARG A 271 12.32 15.56 -11.08
CA ARG A 271 11.82 14.50 -10.20
C ARG A 271 12.84 14.04 -9.17
N LYS A 272 14.13 14.00 -9.54
CA LYS A 272 15.21 13.58 -8.62
C LYS A 272 15.41 14.63 -7.53
N GLY A 273 15.57 15.90 -7.91
CA GLY A 273 15.70 16.97 -6.92
C GLY A 273 14.43 17.17 -6.08
N PHE A 274 13.23 16.85 -6.59
CA PHE A 274 12.02 16.82 -5.76
C PHE A 274 12.14 15.79 -4.63
N ILE A 275 12.52 14.55 -4.95
CA ILE A 275 12.75 13.48 -3.98
C ILE A 275 13.80 13.92 -2.95
N ASP A 276 14.92 14.47 -3.41
CA ASP A 276 16.01 14.89 -2.53
C ASP A 276 15.56 15.97 -1.54
N ARG A 277 14.80 16.98 -2.01
CA ARG A 277 14.22 18.00 -1.13
C ARG A 277 13.20 17.43 -0.16
N TYR A 278 12.31 16.54 -0.63
CA TYR A 278 11.24 15.96 0.18
C TYR A 278 11.79 15.14 1.36
N PHE A 279 12.83 14.34 1.13
CA PHE A 279 13.44 13.52 2.18
C PHE A 279 14.57 14.22 2.94
N GLY A 280 14.83 15.51 2.67
CA GLY A 280 15.90 16.27 3.34
C GLY A 280 17.30 15.76 3.03
N MET A 281 17.51 15.31 1.79
CA MET A 281 18.78 14.76 1.28
C MET A 281 19.62 15.79 0.51
N ALA A 282 19.08 17.00 0.32
CA ALA A 282 19.72 18.14 -0.33
C ALA A 282 20.39 19.08 0.69
#